data_AF-A0AAU6B689-F1
#
_entry.id   AF-A0AAU6B689-F1
#
_cell.length_a   1.000
_cell.length_b   1.000
_cell.length_c   1.000
_cell.angle_alpha   90.00
_cell.angle_beta   90.00
_cell.angle_gamma   90.00
#
_symmetry.space_group_name_H-M   'P 1'
#
loop_
_entity.id
_entity.type
_entity.pdbx_description
1 polymer ?
#
loop_
_entity_poly.entity_id
_entity_poly.type
_entity_poly.pdbx_seq_one_letter_code
_entity_poly.pdbx_strand_id
1 'polypeptide(L)'
;MITCVVDYVIDPAKIADFERFAAEWMRLVDREGGVHHGYFLPAEGASDEARALFSFESLAAYERYRTLFGVDPEFVAADRIREESGCVLRYRRTFMRPFLPDWPEAEAETETETETG
;
A
#
# COMPACT_ATOMS: atom_id res chain seq x y z
N MET A 1 -3.87 16.30 -1.71
CA MET A 1 -3.65 14.87 -1.40
C MET A 1 -4.85 14.18 -0.74
N ILE A 2 -5.11 12.91 -1.11
CA ILE A 2 -6.08 12.00 -0.52
C ILE A 2 -5.45 10.62 -0.35
N THR A 3 -5.77 9.90 0.73
CA THR A 3 -5.28 8.54 0.99
C THR A 3 -6.43 7.54 0.84
N CYS A 4 -6.26 6.56 -0.05
CA CYS A 4 -7.12 5.39 -0.08
C CYS A 4 -6.62 4.38 0.95
N VAL A 5 -7.51 4.00 1.86
CA VAL A 5 -7.28 2.95 2.85
C VAL A 5 -8.10 1.75 2.42
N VAL A 6 -7.43 0.63 2.18
CA VAL A 6 -8.07 -0.63 1.82
C VAL A 6 -7.90 -1.60 2.96
N ASP A 7 -9.00 -1.91 3.64
CA ASP A 7 -9.06 -2.96 4.64
C ASP A 7 -9.38 -4.29 3.93
N TYR A 8 -8.55 -5.30 4.15
CA TYR A 8 -8.71 -6.65 3.60
C TYR A 8 -8.98 -7.65 4.73
N VAL A 9 -9.86 -8.59 4.45
CA VAL A 9 -9.86 -9.91 5.09
C VAL A 9 -9.23 -10.87 4.08
N ILE A 10 -8.14 -11.53 4.48
CA ILE A 10 -7.36 -12.43 3.63
C ILE A 10 -7.46 -13.87 4.11
N ASP A 11 -7.15 -14.83 3.24
CA ASP A 11 -7.00 -16.23 3.64
C ASP A 11 -5.63 -16.43 4.31
N PRO A 12 -5.54 -16.78 5.61
CA PRO A 12 -4.27 -16.94 6.31
C PRO A 12 -3.37 -18.04 5.72
N ALA A 13 -3.95 -19.01 5.00
CA ALA A 13 -3.18 -20.06 4.33
C ALA A 13 -2.55 -19.60 3.00
N LYS A 14 -2.89 -18.39 2.52
CA LYS A 14 -2.50 -17.87 1.20
C LYS A 14 -1.77 -16.53 1.26
N ILE A 15 -1.06 -16.29 2.36
CA ILE A 15 -0.28 -15.05 2.56
C ILE A 15 0.72 -14.83 1.42
N ALA A 16 1.42 -15.87 0.96
CA ALA A 16 2.38 -15.74 -0.14
C ALA A 16 1.72 -15.26 -1.45
N ASP A 17 0.50 -15.69 -1.75
CA ASP A 17 -0.25 -15.18 -2.91
C ASP A 17 -0.75 -13.76 -2.69
N PHE A 18 -1.13 -13.41 -1.46
CA PHE A 18 -1.46 -12.03 -1.11
C PHE A 18 -0.26 -11.09 -1.21
N GLU A 19 0.95 -11.52 -0.85
CA GLU A 19 2.20 -10.76 -1.01
C GLU A 19 2.52 -10.51 -2.49
N ARG A 20 2.34 -11.53 -3.35
CA ARG A 20 2.47 -11.38 -4.81
C ARG A 20 1.47 -10.39 -5.38
N PHE A 21 0.20 -10.50 -4.95
CA PHE A 21 -0.84 -9.54 -5.30
C PHE A 21 -0.46 -8.12 -4.84
N ALA A 22 -0.05 -7.96 -3.58
CA ALA A 22 0.35 -6.68 -3.00
C ALA A 22 1.51 -6.04 -3.77
N ALA A 23 2.55 -6.81 -4.11
CA ALA A 23 3.71 -6.33 -4.85
C ALA A 23 3.32 -5.73 -6.21
N GLU A 24 2.44 -6.39 -6.97
CA GLU A 24 1.95 -5.85 -8.25
C GLU A 24 1.14 -4.57 -8.05
N TRP A 25 0.26 -4.52 -7.05
CA TRP A 25 -0.52 -3.31 -6.78
C TRP A 25 0.34 -2.13 -6.32
N MET A 26 1.39 -2.37 -5.53
CA MET A 26 2.36 -1.32 -5.16
C MET A 26 3.03 -0.74 -6.40
N ARG A 27 3.55 -1.60 -7.28
CA ARG A 27 4.19 -1.20 -8.53
C ARG A 27 3.25 -0.41 -9.44
N LEU A 28 1.99 -0.85 -9.58
CA LEU A 28 1.00 -0.19 -10.42
C LEU A 28 0.56 1.16 -9.86
N VAL A 29 0.42 1.29 -8.54
CA VAL A 29 0.13 2.58 -7.90
C VAL A 29 1.25 3.58 -8.17
N ASP A 30 2.50 3.18 -7.96
CA ASP A 30 3.66 4.04 -8.19
C ASP A 30 3.79 4.43 -9.68
N ARG A 31 3.55 3.46 -10.60
CA ARG A 31 3.55 3.69 -12.05
C ARG A 31 2.56 4.79 -12.47
N GLU A 32 1.38 4.84 -11.83
CA GLU A 32 0.32 5.79 -12.13
C GLU A 32 0.41 7.09 -11.32
N GLY A 33 1.57 7.35 -10.70
CA GLY A 33 1.86 8.59 -9.97
C GLY A 33 1.20 8.68 -8.60
N GLY A 34 0.74 7.54 -8.06
CA GLY A 34 0.41 7.43 -6.64
C GLY A 34 1.66 7.24 -5.79
N VAL A 35 1.49 7.39 -4.47
CA VAL A 35 2.52 7.05 -3.48
C VAL A 35 1.98 5.91 -2.64
N HIS A 36 2.61 4.74 -2.73
CA HIS A 36 2.26 3.62 -1.87
C HIS A 36 2.92 3.74 -0.48
N HIS A 37 2.14 3.55 0.59
CA HIS A 37 2.61 3.64 1.99
C HIS A 37 2.86 2.28 2.64
N GLY A 38 2.56 1.21 1.91
CA GLY A 38 2.80 -0.17 2.30
C GLY A 38 1.53 -1.00 2.41
N TYR A 39 1.72 -2.31 2.29
CA TYR A 39 0.76 -3.31 2.73
C TYR A 39 1.18 -3.75 4.14
N PHE A 40 0.29 -3.60 5.10
CA PHE A 40 0.46 -4.02 6.48
C PHE A 40 -0.24 -5.37 6.62
N LEU A 41 0.57 -6.43 6.75
CA LEU A 41 0.10 -7.82 6.85
C LEU A 41 -0.05 -8.25 8.32
N PRO A 42 -0.75 -9.35 8.59
CA PRO A 42 -0.79 -9.97 9.91
C PRO A 42 0.62 -10.22 10.47
N ALA A 43 0.82 -9.83 11.72
CA ALA A 43 2.04 -10.14 12.48
C ALA A 43 1.67 -10.59 13.90
N GLU A 44 1.11 -9.69 14.71
CA GLU A 44 0.54 -9.99 16.03
C GLU A 44 -0.90 -9.49 16.10
N GLY A 45 -1.82 -10.31 16.61
CA GLY A 45 -3.26 -10.03 16.63
C GLY A 45 -4.05 -10.88 15.62
N ALA A 46 -4.92 -10.23 14.83
CA ALA A 46 -5.75 -10.90 13.83
C ALA A 46 -4.89 -11.50 12.71
N SER A 47 -5.06 -12.80 12.44
CA SER A 47 -4.29 -13.56 11.45
C SER A 47 -4.73 -13.33 9.99
N ASP A 48 -5.86 -12.65 9.80
CA ASP A 48 -6.56 -12.50 8.52
C ASP A 48 -6.82 -11.04 8.14
N GLU A 49 -6.40 -10.07 8.97
CA GLU A 49 -6.54 -8.64 8.66
C GLU A 49 -5.28 -8.08 8.00
N ALA A 50 -5.44 -7.52 6.80
CA ALA A 50 -4.39 -6.78 6.12
C ALA A 50 -4.89 -5.39 5.69
N ARG A 51 -3.99 -4.42 5.56
CA ARG A 51 -4.34 -3.06 5.12
C ARG A 51 -3.37 -2.54 4.08
N ALA A 52 -3.88 -1.88 3.04
CA ALA A 52 -3.06 -1.09 2.12
C ALA A 52 -3.40 0.38 2.24
N LEU A 53 -2.37 1.21 2.26
CA LEU A 53 -2.52 2.66 2.23
C LEU A 53 -1.75 3.19 1.03
N PHE A 54 -2.40 4.01 0.22
CA PHE A 54 -1.73 4.74 -0.86
C PHE A 54 -2.40 6.08 -1.09
N SER A 55 -1.62 7.06 -1.56
CA SER A 55 -2.09 8.43 -1.74
C SER A 55 -1.98 8.91 -3.17
N PHE A 56 -2.90 9.78 -3.55
CA PHE A 56 -2.90 10.52 -4.80
C PHE A 56 -3.07 12.01 -4.49
N GLU A 57 -2.68 12.88 -5.42
CA GLU A 57 -2.80 14.33 -5.24
C GLU A 57 -4.27 14.77 -5.01
N SER A 58 -5.23 14.10 -5.63
CA SER A 58 -6.65 14.41 -5.49
C SER A 58 -7.52 13.20 -5.79
N LEU A 59 -8.82 13.29 -5.44
CA LEU A 59 -9.80 12.28 -5.84
C LEU A 59 -9.86 12.12 -7.36
N ALA A 60 -9.78 13.22 -8.10
CA ALA A 60 -9.75 13.20 -9.57
C ALA A 60 -8.52 12.46 -10.13
N ALA A 61 -7.35 12.55 -9.48
CA ALA A 61 -6.18 11.78 -9.88
C ALA A 61 -6.38 10.28 -9.64
N TYR A 62 -6.96 9.91 -8.49
CA TYR A 62 -7.33 8.54 -8.20
C TYR A 62 -8.41 7.99 -9.15
N GLU A 63 -9.40 8.80 -9.54
CA GLU A 63 -10.43 8.39 -10.50
C GLU A 63 -9.86 8.09 -11.88
N ARG A 64 -8.86 8.85 -12.34
CA ARG A 64 -8.11 8.53 -13.57
C ARG A 64 -7.36 7.21 -13.44
N TYR A 65 -6.67 6.98 -12.34
CA TYR A 65 -6.04 5.68 -12.06
C TYR A 65 -7.05 4.52 -12.13
N ARG A 66 -8.28 4.72 -11.61
CA ARG A 66 -9.32 3.69 -11.65
C ARG A 66 -9.84 3.36 -13.06
N THR A 67 -9.71 4.25 -14.04
CA THR A 67 -10.22 3.96 -15.40
C THR A 67 -9.43 2.83 -16.08
N LEU A 68 -8.24 2.52 -15.57
CA LEU A 68 -7.38 1.45 -16.06
C LEU A 68 -7.85 0.06 -15.61
N PHE A 69 -8.70 -0.02 -14.58
CA PHE A 69 -9.11 -1.30 -14.00
C PHE A 69 -9.95 -2.09 -15.00
N GLY A 70 -9.51 -3.32 -15.32
CA GLY A 70 -10.17 -4.17 -16.32
C GLY A 70 -9.88 -3.78 -17.77
N VAL A 71 -9.09 -2.73 -18.00
CA VAL A 71 -8.72 -2.22 -19.35
C VAL A 71 -7.24 -2.42 -19.61
N ASP A 72 -6.40 -1.98 -18.68
CA ASP A 72 -4.95 -2.12 -18.77
C ASP A 72 -4.55 -3.60 -18.48
N PRO A 73 -3.76 -4.24 -19.37
CA PRO A 73 -3.37 -5.64 -19.22
C PRO A 73 -2.65 -5.98 -17.91
N GLU A 74 -1.84 -5.06 -17.37
CA GLU A 74 -1.10 -5.28 -16.13
C GLU A 74 -2.02 -5.22 -14.91
N PHE A 75 -3.00 -4.31 -14.91
CA PHE A 75 -4.05 -4.29 -13.89
C PHE A 75 -4.92 -5.55 -13.93
N VAL A 76 -5.27 -6.02 -15.14
CA VAL A 76 -6.00 -7.29 -15.30
C VAL A 76 -5.18 -8.46 -14.76
N ALA A 77 -3.88 -8.52 -15.06
CA ALA A 77 -2.99 -9.55 -14.55
C ALA A 77 -2.89 -9.53 -13.01
N ALA A 78 -2.76 -8.34 -12.41
CA ALA A 78 -2.73 -8.17 -10.97
C ALA A 78 -4.05 -8.62 -10.31
N ASP A 79 -5.20 -8.33 -10.93
CA ASP A 79 -6.50 -8.79 -10.42
C ASP A 79 -6.65 -10.30 -10.48
N ARG A 80 -6.15 -10.95 -11.54
CA ARG A 80 -6.19 -12.41 -11.67
C ARG A 80 -5.47 -13.13 -10.54
N ILE A 81 -4.39 -12.57 -9.98
CA ILE A 81 -3.68 -13.19 -8.85
C ILE A 81 -4.65 -13.45 -7.70
N ARG A 82 -5.49 -12.48 -7.33
CA ARG A 82 -6.48 -12.68 -6.26
C ARG A 82 -7.66 -13.56 -6.67
N GLU A 83 -8.08 -13.53 -7.94
CA GLU A 83 -9.19 -14.35 -8.44
C GLU A 83 -8.83 -15.83 -8.45
N GLU A 84 -7.63 -16.16 -8.94
CA GLU A 84 -7.15 -17.53 -9.09
C GLU A 84 -6.73 -18.13 -7.73
N SER A 85 -6.03 -17.36 -6.90
CA SER A 85 -5.61 -17.83 -5.57
C SER A 85 -6.77 -17.84 -4.57
N GLY A 86 -7.70 -16.89 -4.66
CA GLY A 86 -8.67 -16.62 -3.60
C GLY A 86 -8.02 -16.11 -2.30
N CYS A 87 -6.88 -15.41 -2.39
CA CYS A 87 -6.17 -14.90 -1.22
C CYS A 87 -6.90 -13.75 -0.50
N VAL A 88 -7.82 -13.05 -1.18
CA VAL A 88 -8.66 -11.98 -0.62
C VAL A 88 -10.10 -12.45 -0.49
N LEU A 89 -10.60 -12.53 0.75
CA LEU A 89 -11.97 -12.96 1.06
C LEU A 89 -12.96 -11.80 1.04
N ARG A 90 -12.52 -10.63 1.51
CA ARG A 90 -13.32 -9.40 1.55
C ARG A 90 -12.40 -8.20 1.51
N TYR A 91 -12.87 -7.10 0.94
CA TYR A 91 -12.19 -5.81 1.09
C TYR A 91 -13.19 -4.66 1.22
N ARG A 92 -12.76 -3.58 1.89
CA ARG A 92 -13.46 -2.30 1.96
C ARG A 92 -12.48 -1.18 1.65
N ARG A 93 -12.89 -0.22 0.83
CA ARG A 93 -12.11 0.99 0.53
C ARG A 93 -12.74 2.20 1.20
N THR A 94 -11.92 3.02 1.83
CA THR A 94 -12.30 4.34 2.35
C THR A 94 -11.28 5.38 1.94
N PHE A 95 -11.70 6.65 1.89
CA PHE A 95 -10.84 7.76 1.55
C PHE A 95 -10.68 8.67 2.75
N MET A 96 -9.44 9.01 3.06
CA MET A 96 -9.09 9.82 4.21
C MET A 96 -8.21 10.99 3.78
N ARG A 97 -8.31 12.10 4.51
CA ARG A 97 -7.36 13.21 4.40
C ARG A 97 -6.18 12.90 5.32
N PRO A 98 -4.96 12.71 4.79
CA PRO A 98 -3.79 12.50 5.64
C PRO A 98 -3.47 13.77 6.44
N PHE A 99 -2.96 13.59 7.65
CA PHE A 99 -2.34 14.65 8.44
C PHE A 99 -0.87 14.27 8.65
N LEU A 100 0.00 14.87 7.85
CA LEU A 100 1.44 14.65 7.86
C LEU A 100 2.09 16.02 8.09
N PRO A 101 2.41 16.39 9.33
CA PRO A 101 3.13 17.62 9.60
C PRO A 101 4.58 17.48 9.13
N ASP A 102 5.16 18.58 8.65
CA ASP A 102 6.59 18.65 8.37
C ASP A 102 7.32 18.64 9.72
N TRP A 103 7.77 17.46 10.16
CA TRP A 103 8.61 17.35 11.35
C TRP A 103 10.04 17.72 10.96
N PRO A 104 10.72 18.60 11.71
CA PRO A 104 12.13 18.89 11.45
C PRO A 104 12.93 17.59 11.55
N GLU A 105 13.78 17.30 10.56
CA GLU A 105 14.71 16.18 10.64
C GLU A 105 15.51 16.31 11.94
N ALA A 106 15.51 15.26 12.76
CA ALA A 106 16.34 15.24 13.96
C ALA A 106 17.79 15.43 13.51
N GLU A 107 18.40 16.56 13.89
CA GLU A 107 19.80 16.84 13.60
C GLU A 107 20.60 15.64 14.07
N ALA A 108 21.26 14.95 13.13
CA ALA A 108 22.12 13.83 13.47
C ALA A 108 23.26 14.38 14.33
N GLU A 109 23.15 14.16 15.65
CA GLU A 109 24.22 14.40 16.61
C GLU A 109 25.43 13.59 16.16
N THR A 110 26.30 14.23 15.39
CA THR A 110 27.59 13.67 15.02
C THR A 110 28.49 13.95 16.21
N GLU A 111 28.44 13.10 17.23
CA GLU A 111 29.48 13.05 18.25
C GLU A 111 30.77 12.62 17.54
N THR A 112 31.56 13.60 17.11
CA THR A 112 32.98 13.43 16.92
C THR A 112 33.60 13.17 18.29
N GLU A 113 33.77 11.90 18.65
CA GLU A 113 34.79 11.48 19.61
C GLU A 113 36.15 11.90 19.06
N THR A 114 36.59 13.12 19.39
CA THR A 114 37.99 13.49 19.33
C THR A 114 38.73 12.76 20.44
N GLU A 115 39.25 11.60 20.07
CA GLU A 115 40.42 10.95 20.64
C GLU A 115 41.54 11.99 20.83
N THR A 116 41.88 12.36 22.07
CA THR A 116 43.17 12.97 22.43
C THR A 116 43.42 12.82 23.93
N GLY A 117 44.50 12.12 24.32
CA GLY A 117 45.17 12.32 25.61
C GLY A 117 45.56 11.06 26.35
#